data_AF-A0A2V9YW67-F1
#
_entry.id   AF-A0A2V9YW67-F1
#
_cell.length_a   1.000
_cell.length_b   1.000
_cell.length_c   1.000
_cell.angle_alpha   90.00
_cell.angle_beta   90.00
_cell.angle_gamma   90.00
#
_symmetry.space_group_name_H-M   'P 1'
#
loop_
_entity.id
_entity.type
_entity.pdbx_description
1 polymer ?
#
loop_
_entity_poly.entity_id
_entity_poly.type
_entity_poly.pdbx_seq_one_letter_code
_entity_poly.pdbx_strand_id
1 'polypeptide(L)'
;GVDMMDCVLPTRAARHGLLYTSQGKVNIKNAAYAQDKGPIDPQCGCRVCARYSRAYLRHLYTSGELLAQSLNTIHNLAFYLDTMRSVRHSIKLGVSARAAQ
;
A
#
# COMPACT_ATOMS: atom_id res chain seq x y z
N GLY A 1 7.94 -18.94 -15.62
CA GLY A 1 7.54 -19.53 -14.32
C GLY A 1 8.58 -19.17 -13.29
N VAL A 2 8.38 -18.06 -12.58
CA VAL A 2 9.21 -17.66 -11.43
C VAL A 2 8.31 -17.79 -10.21
N ASP A 3 8.76 -18.53 -9.19
CA ASP A 3 7.93 -18.89 -8.03
C ASP A 3 8.28 -18.13 -6.75
N MET A 4 9.46 -17.50 -6.70
CA MET A 4 9.94 -16.70 -5.57
C MET A 4 10.47 -15.35 -6.07
N MET A 5 10.21 -14.31 -5.29
CA MET A 5 10.78 -12.97 -5.52
C MET A 5 11.10 -12.29 -4.20
N ASP A 6 12.18 -11.53 -4.19
CA ASP A 6 12.53 -10.60 -3.14
C ASP A 6 12.71 -9.19 -3.73
N CYS A 7 12.28 -8.17 -2.99
CA CYS A 7 12.69 -6.80 -3.29
C CYS A 7 12.54 -5.90 -2.06
N VAL A 8 13.37 -4.86 -1.99
CA VAL A 8 13.27 -3.82 -0.97
C VAL A 8 12.21 -2.76 -1.30
N LEU A 9 11.67 -2.78 -2.53
CA LEU A 9 10.80 -1.75 -3.07
C LEU A 9 9.60 -1.41 -2.17
N PRO A 10 8.77 -2.36 -1.67
CA PRO A 10 7.59 -2.01 -0.89
C PRO A 10 7.93 -1.24 0.39
N THR A 11 9.01 -1.64 1.07
CA THR A 11 9.43 -1.01 2.33
C THR A 11 10.17 0.31 2.08
N ARG A 12 11.06 0.38 1.07
CA ARG A 12 11.79 1.60 0.71
C ARG A 12 10.82 2.68 0.21
N ALA A 13 9.89 2.33 -0.68
CA ALA A 13 8.87 3.24 -1.20
C ALA A 13 7.99 3.80 -0.07
N ALA A 14 7.53 2.94 0.84
CA ALA A 14 6.72 3.33 1.99
C ALA A 14 7.41 4.39 2.87
N ARG A 15 8.69 4.18 3.19
CA ARG A 15 9.47 5.13 4.00
C ARG A 15 9.69 6.47 3.30
N HIS A 16 9.72 6.49 1.97
CA HIS A 16 9.77 7.73 1.17
C HIS A 16 8.39 8.32 0.85
N GLY A 17 7.31 7.75 1.40
CA GLY A 17 5.94 8.25 1.30
C GLY A 17 5.19 7.83 0.03
N LEU A 18 5.71 6.85 -0.73
CA LEU A 18 5.03 6.28 -1.89
C LEU A 18 4.30 4.99 -1.49
N LEU A 19 2.98 5.01 -1.62
CA LEU A 19 2.08 3.93 -1.23
C LEU A 19 1.44 3.30 -2.46
N TYR A 20 1.34 1.97 -2.47
CA TYR A 20 0.69 1.22 -3.54
C TYR A 20 -0.77 0.95 -3.17
N THR A 21 -1.68 1.14 -4.12
CA THR A 21 -3.12 0.97 -3.91
C THR A 21 -3.76 0.31 -5.12
N SER A 22 -4.97 -0.23 -4.97
CA SER A 22 -5.79 -0.74 -6.06
C SER A 22 -6.10 0.29 -7.15
N GLN A 23 -5.94 1.58 -6.85
CA GLN A 23 -6.19 2.72 -7.75
C GLN A 23 -4.90 3.34 -8.29
N GLY A 24 -3.75 2.67 -8.09
CA GLY A 24 -2.44 3.14 -8.50
C GLY A 24 -1.60 3.67 -7.32
N LYS A 25 -0.63 4.53 -7.62
CA LYS A 25 0.37 5.00 -6.65
C LYS A 25 -0.08 6.29 -5.96
N VAL A 26 0.02 6.31 -4.63
CA VAL A 26 -0.30 7.46 -3.78
C VAL A 26 0.98 8.00 -3.17
N ASN A 27 1.31 9.27 -3.43
CA ASN A 27 2.35 9.97 -2.69
C ASN A 27 1.72 10.71 -1.49
N ILE A 28 1.86 10.13 -0.29
CA ILE A 28 1.16 10.61 0.92
C ILE A 28 1.56 12.04 1.32
N LYS A 29 2.70 12.54 0.82
CA LYS A 29 3.19 13.91 1.03
C LYS A 29 2.33 14.96 0.34
N ASN A 30 1.56 14.57 -0.68
CA ASN A 30 0.80 15.51 -1.50
C ASN A 30 -0.20 16.29 -0.65
N ALA A 31 -0.29 17.61 -0.87
CA ALA A 31 -1.19 18.51 -0.15
C ALA A 31 -2.68 18.11 -0.31
N ALA A 32 -3.05 17.48 -1.43
CA ALA A 32 -4.40 16.99 -1.67
C ALA A 32 -4.91 16.04 -0.57
N TYR A 33 -4.02 15.33 0.12
CA TYR A 33 -4.39 14.40 1.19
C TYR A 33 -4.49 15.03 2.58
N ALA A 34 -4.26 16.34 2.73
CA ALA A 34 -4.21 17.00 4.05
C ALA A 34 -5.52 16.91 4.84
N GLN A 35 -6.67 16.86 4.17
CA GLN A 35 -8.00 16.77 4.79
C GLN A 35 -8.76 15.51 4.38
N ASP A 36 -8.09 14.58 3.71
CA ASP A 36 -8.70 13.36 3.21
C ASP A 36 -8.91 12.34 4.34
N LYS A 37 -10.17 12.19 4.76
CA LYS A 37 -10.56 11.26 5.83
C LYS A 37 -10.69 9.81 5.35
N GLY A 38 -10.56 9.54 4.05
CA GLY A 38 -10.62 8.20 3.49
C GLY A 38 -9.39 7.36 3.83
N PRO A 39 -9.49 6.02 3.70
CA PRO A 39 -8.35 5.12 3.85
C PRO A 39 -7.33 5.35 2.73
N ILE A 40 -6.13 4.78 2.87
CA ILE A 40 -5.10 4.83 1.81
C ILE A 40 -5.63 4.16 0.54
N ASP A 41 -6.20 2.96 0.70
CA ASP A 41 -6.77 2.15 -0.36
C ASP A 41 -8.13 1.60 0.10
N PRO A 42 -9.24 1.95 -0.57
CA PRO A 42 -10.56 1.45 -0.23
C PRO A 42 -10.72 -0.07 -0.33
N GLN A 43 -9.88 -0.75 -1.11
CA GLN A 43 -9.94 -2.21 -1.29
C GLN A 43 -8.96 -2.97 -0.38
N CYS A 44 -8.15 -2.27 0.42
CA CYS A 44 -7.14 -2.92 1.24
C CYS A 44 -7.69 -3.30 2.63
N GLY A 45 -7.63 -4.60 2.95
CA GLY A 45 -8.03 -5.14 4.26
C GLY A 45 -6.97 -5.03 5.37
N CYS A 46 -5.91 -4.23 5.21
CA CYS A 46 -4.86 -4.15 6.23
C CYS A 46 -5.30 -3.32 7.45
N ARG A 47 -4.67 -3.57 8.61
CA ARG A 47 -4.95 -2.85 9.86
C ARG A 47 -4.74 -1.34 9.79
N VAL A 48 -3.97 -0.87 8.80
CA VAL A 48 -3.69 0.57 8.62
C VAL A 48 -4.85 1.23 7.90
N CYS A 49 -5.28 0.67 6.76
CA CYS A 49 -6.44 1.16 6.01
C CYS A 49 -7.74 1.11 6.84
N ALA A 50 -7.88 0.12 7.74
CA ALA A 50 -9.05 0.02 8.62
C ALA A 50 -9.10 1.08 9.73
N ARG A 51 -7.98 1.70 10.10
CA ARG A 51 -7.88 2.55 11.31
C ARG A 51 -7.49 3.99 11.02
N TYR A 52 -6.69 4.24 9.99
CA TYR A 52 -6.06 5.53 9.76
C TYR A 52 -6.45 6.12 8.42
N SER A 53 -6.73 7.42 8.42
CA SER A 53 -7.00 8.18 7.20
C SER A 53 -5.73 8.62 6.49
N ARG A 54 -5.84 8.97 5.21
CA ARG A 54 -4.77 9.60 4.43
C ARG A 54 -4.30 10.91 5.07
N ALA A 55 -5.22 11.71 5.61
CA ALA A 55 -4.90 12.94 6.35
C ALA A 55 -4.00 12.67 7.56
N TYR A 56 -4.33 11.66 8.37
CA TYR A 56 -3.55 11.32 9.56
C TYR A 56 -2.15 10.83 9.19
N LEU A 57 -2.05 9.95 8.20
CA LEU A 57 -0.75 9.43 7.74
C LEU A 57 0.12 10.52 7.12
N ARG A 58 -0.49 11.44 6.35
CA ARG A 58 0.21 12.62 5.84
C ARG A 58 0.70 13.48 6.99
N HIS A 59 -0.15 13.78 7.98
CA HIS A 59 0.23 14.57 9.14
C HIS A 59 1.45 13.95 9.83
N LEU A 60 1.42 12.67 10.17
CA LEU A 60 2.56 11.97 10.77
C LEU A 60 3.82 12.10 9.90
N TYR A 61 3.69 11.88 8.58
CA TYR A 61 4.82 11.96 7.67
C TYR A 61 5.42 13.37 7.64
N THR A 62 4.59 14.41 7.53
CA THR A 62 5.05 15.81 7.49
C THR A 62 5.61 16.28 8.82
N SER A 63 5.15 15.71 9.93
CA SER A 63 5.68 15.96 11.27
C SER A 63 7.01 15.23 11.54
N GLY A 64 7.50 14.40 10.61
CA GLY A 64 8.74 13.63 10.79
C GLY A 64 8.61 12.42 11.72
N GLU A 65 7.39 11.99 12.04
CA GLU A 65 7.13 10.90 12.97
C GLU A 65 7.51 9.54 12.38
N LEU A 66 8.30 8.75 13.13
CA LEU A 66 8.72 7.41 12.70
C LEU A 66 7.53 6.46 12.51
N LEU A 67 6.42 6.72 13.23
CA LEU A 67 5.18 5.96 13.09
C LEU A 67 4.66 5.99 11.64
N ALA A 68 4.83 7.10 10.91
CA ALA A 68 4.43 7.19 9.50
C ALA A 68 5.13 6.12 8.66
N GLN A 69 6.44 5.96 8.84
CA GLN A 69 7.23 4.98 8.10
C GLN A 69 6.79 3.54 8.38
N SER A 70 6.49 3.23 9.64
CA SER A 70 6.04 1.92 10.07
C SER A 70 4.65 1.58 9.50
N LEU A 71 3.68 2.49 9.63
CA LEU A 71 2.32 2.30 9.12
C LEU A 71 2.30 2.19 7.59
N ASN A 72 3.02 3.07 6.91
CA ASN A 72 3.16 3.02 5.45
C ASN A 72 3.78 1.70 4.98
N THR A 73 4.76 1.17 5.73
CA THR A 73 5.42 -0.09 5.40
C THR A 73 4.47 -1.28 5.56
N ILE A 74 3.68 -1.29 6.65
CA ILE A 74 2.65 -2.33 6.87
C ILE A 74 1.65 -2.34 5.72
N HIS A 75 1.19 -1.16 5.28
CA HIS A 75 0.28 -1.04 4.14
C HIS A 75 0.89 -1.58 2.84
N ASN A 76 2.09 -1.13 2.47
CA ASN A 76 2.72 -1.57 1.22
C ASN A 76 3.04 -3.08 1.21
N LEU A 77 3.48 -3.65 2.33
CA LEU A 77 3.69 -5.09 2.43
C LEU A 77 2.37 -5.85 2.28
N ALA A 78 1.29 -5.37 2.91
CA ALA A 78 -0.02 -5.99 2.76
C ALA A 78 -0.50 -5.97 1.29
N PHE A 79 -0.31 -4.85 0.59
CA PHE A 79 -0.63 -4.73 -0.83
C PHE A 79 0.13 -5.74 -1.70
N TYR A 80 1.44 -5.89 -1.48
CA TYR A 80 2.27 -6.86 -2.22
C TYR A 80 1.84 -8.31 -1.95
N LEU A 81 1.60 -8.64 -0.67
CA LEU A 81 1.17 -9.99 -0.28
C LEU A 81 -0.20 -10.34 -0.86
N ASP A 82 -1.11 -9.36 -0.95
CA ASP A 82 -2.43 -9.56 -1.53
C ASP A 82 -2.38 -9.69 -3.06
N THR A 83 -1.53 -8.90 -3.72
CA THR A 83 -1.22 -9.08 -5.15
C THR A 83 -0.75 -10.51 -5.43
N MET A 84 0.21 -11.02 -4.64
CA MET A 84 0.69 -12.39 -4.80
C MET A 84 -0.38 -13.45 -4.47
N ARG A 85 -1.30 -13.16 -3.55
CA ARG A 85 -2.45 -14.02 -3.26
C ARG A 85 -3.40 -14.09 -4.45
N SER A 86 -3.69 -12.96 -5.10
CA SER A 86 -4.52 -12.88 -6.31
C SER A 86 -3.89 -13.64 -7.48
N VAL A 87 -2.58 -13.50 -7.69
CA VAL A 87 -1.83 -14.27 -8.70
C VAL A 87 -1.95 -15.78 -8.45
N ARG A 88 -1.69 -16.24 -7.22
CA ARG A 88 -1.85 -17.67 -6.88
C ARG A 88 -3.28 -18.17 -7.08
N HIS A 89 -4.28 -17.36 -6.76
CA HIS A 89 -5.68 -17.72 -6.97
C HIS A 89 -6.02 -17.86 -8.46
N SER A 90 -5.55 -16.91 -9.27
CA SER A 90 -5.76 -16.90 -10.72
C SER A 90 -5.14 -18.13 -11.40
N ILE A 91 -3.92 -18.50 -11.00
CA ILE A 91 -3.25 -19.72 -11.49
C ILE A 91 -4.08 -20.97 -11.15
N LYS A 92 -4.59 -21.09 -9.93
CA LYS A 92 -5.42 -22.24 -9.50
C LYS A 92 -6.71 -22.36 -10.31
N LEU A 93 -7.32 -21.24 -10.68
CA LEU A 93 -8.56 -21.21 -11.47
C LEU A 93 -8.32 -21.26 -12.98
N GLY A 94 -7.08 -21.22 -13.45
CA GLY A 94 -6.75 -21.17 -14.87
C GLY A 94 -7.15 -19.86 -15.56
N VAL A 95 -7.36 -18.79 -14.79
CA VAL A 95 -7.69 -17.46 -15.33
C VAL A 95 -6.46 -16.56 -15.31
N SER A 96 -6.33 -15.64 -16.27
CA SER A 96 -5.24 -14.67 -16.26
C SER A 96 -5.47 -13.65 -15.14
N ALA A 97 -4.47 -13.50 -14.26
CA ALA A 97 -4.48 -12.45 -13.23
C ALA A 97 -4.55 -11.08 -13.93
N ARG A 98 -5.54 -10.25 -13.60
CA ARG A 98 -5.55 -8.85 -14.04
C ARG A 98 -4.39 -8.13 -13.33
N ALA A 99 -3.47 -7.55 -14.09
CA ALA A 99 -2.41 -6.73 -13.54
C ALA A 99 -3.02 -5.53 -12.81
N ALA A 100 -2.71 -5.38 -11.52
CA ALA A 100 -2.94 -4.12 -10.82
C ALA A 100 -2.02 -3.07 -11.45
N GLN A 101 -2.62 -2.07 -12.10
CA GLN A 101 -1.92 -1.00 -12.83
C GLN A 101 -1.24 -0.01 -11.87
#